data_AF-A0A937TFF8-F1
#
_entry.id   AF-A0A937TFF8-F1
#
_cell.length_a   1.000
_cell.length_b   1.000
_cell.length_c   1.000
_cell.angle_alpha   90.00
_cell.angle_beta   90.00
_cell.angle_gamma   90.00
#
_symmetry.space_group_name_H-M   'P 1'
#
loop_
_entity.id
_entity.type
_entity.pdbx_description
1 polymer ?
#
loop_
_entity_poly.entity_id
_entity_poly.type
_entity_poly.pdbx_seq_one_letter_code
_entity_poly.pdbx_strand_id
1 'polypeptide(L)' 'MLIPKIIGKFQMQTSKHINLLNDTPGNKIWQTGYHDHIIRNNDEYQCIKYYIRNNPKNWEEDTFYS' A
#
# COMPACT_ATOMS: atom_id res chain seq x y z
N MET A 1 14.36 2.43 14.00
CA MET A 1 13.05 1.77 13.76
C MET A 1 13.14 0.89 12.51
N LEU A 2 12.61 -0.34 12.54
CA LEU A 2 12.79 -1.34 11.46
C LEU A 2 11.74 -1.24 10.34
N ILE A 3 10.48 -0.94 10.68
CA ILE A 3 9.36 -0.85 9.73
C ILE A 3 9.63 0.15 8.59
N PRO A 4 10.06 1.40 8.84
CA PRO A 4 10.34 2.34 7.75
C PRO A 4 11.42 1.86 6.77
N LYS A 5 12.42 1.10 7.27
CA LYS A 5 13.50 0.58 6.42
C LYS A 5 13.01 -0.54 5.50
N ILE A 6 12.15 -1.43 6.00
CA ILE A 6 11.56 -2.51 5.20
C ILE A 6 10.67 -1.93 4.10
N ILE A 7 9.77 -1.01 4.47
CA ILE A 7 8.87 -0.36 3.51
C ILE A 7 9.64 0.44 2.47
N GLY A 8 10.64 1.23 2.90
CA GLY A 8 11.49 1.99 1.97
C GLY A 8 12.21 1.09 0.97
N LYS A 9 12.78 -0.04 1.42
CA LYS A 9 13.43 -1.01 0.51
C LYS A 9 12.41 -1.63 -0.45
N PHE A 10 11.23 -2.00 0.03
CA PHE A 10 10.17 -2.56 -0.80
C PHE A 10 9.71 -1.57 -1.89
N GLN A 11 9.37 -0.34 -1.51
CA GLN A 11 8.93 0.70 -2.45
C GLN A 11 10.01 1.02 -3.48
N MET A 12 11.28 1.10 -3.06
CA MET A 12 12.42 1.35 -3.96
C MET A 12 12.59 0.24 -5.00
N GLN A 13 12.64 -1.01 -4.56
CA GLN A 13 12.90 -2.15 -5.46
C GLN A 13 11.75 -2.37 -6.45
N THR A 14 10.52 -2.29 -5.97
CA THR A 14 9.32 -2.43 -6.82
C THR A 14 9.20 -1.27 -7.81
N SER A 15 9.46 -0.02 -7.41
CA SER A 15 9.47 1.12 -8.34
C SER A 15 10.48 0.95 -9.46
N LYS A 16 11.71 0.50 -9.12
CA LYS A 16 12.76 0.24 -10.11
C LYS A 16 12.30 -0.83 -11.10
N HIS A 17 11.71 -1.92 -10.62
CA HIS A 17 11.28 -3.02 -11.47
C HIS A 17 10.11 -2.61 -12.38
N ILE A 18 9.08 -1.94 -11.83
CA ILE A 18 7.94 -1.44 -12.59
C ILE A 18 8.38 -0.45 -13.67
N ASN A 19 9.26 0.50 -13.32
CA ASN A 19 9.77 1.46 -14.29
C ASN A 19 10.61 0.81 -15.41
N LEU A 20 11.32 -0.28 -15.14
CA LEU A 20 12.01 -1.04 -16.18
C LEU A 20 11.04 -1.81 -17.07
N LEU A 21 10.01 -2.44 -16.49
CA LEU A 21 9.00 -3.19 -17.24
C LEU A 21 8.14 -2.30 -18.15
N ASN A 22 7.86 -1.07 -17.70
CA ASN A 22 6.98 -0.13 -18.41
C ASN A 22 7.75 0.86 -19.28
N ASP A 23 9.09 0.80 -19.34
CA ASP A 23 9.96 1.80 -19.99
C ASP A 23 9.69 3.24 -19.52
N THR A 24 9.50 3.41 -18.21
CA THR A 24 9.22 4.70 -17.57
C THR A 24 10.24 5.06 -16.47
N PRO A 25 11.55 5.10 -16.77
CA PRO A 25 12.56 5.38 -15.75
C PRO A 25 12.31 6.74 -15.08
N GLY A 26 12.31 6.73 -13.74
CA GLY A 26 12.13 7.94 -12.93
C GLY A 26 10.67 8.31 -12.63
N ASN A 27 9.69 7.63 -13.21
CA ASN A 27 8.29 7.86 -12.85
C ASN A 27 8.03 7.46 -11.39
N LYS A 28 7.26 8.31 -10.70
CA LYS A 28 6.87 8.09 -9.31
C LYS A 28 5.74 7.04 -9.26
N ILE A 29 6.05 5.86 -8.72
CA ILE A 29 5.10 4.75 -8.63
C ILE A 29 4.27 4.80 -7.33
N TRP A 30 4.89 5.11 -6.20
CA TRP A 30 4.22 5.11 -4.90
C TRP A 30 3.82 6.52 -4.46
N GLN A 31 2.70 6.63 -3.75
CA GLN A 31 2.39 7.81 -2.94
C GLN A 31 3.44 7.96 -1.81
N THR A 32 3.64 9.19 -1.32
CA THR A 32 4.64 9.44 -0.28
C THR A 32 4.19 8.82 1.05
N GLY A 33 5.06 8.04 1.68
CA GLY A 33 4.82 7.45 3.00
C GLY A 33 4.13 6.09 2.94
N TYR A 34 3.53 5.70 4.06
CA TYR A 34 2.73 4.49 4.23
C TYR A 34 1.80 4.67 5.45
N HIS A 35 0.68 3.95 5.46
CA HIS A 35 -0.20 3.88 6.62
C HIS A 35 0.22 2.70 7.52
N ASP A 36 0.41 2.93 8.80
CA ASP A 36 0.64 1.90 9.80
C ASP A 36 -0.38 1.96 10.94
N HIS A 37 -0.89 0.80 11.31
CA HIS A 37 -1.81 0.62 12.43
C HIS A 37 -1.47 -0.66 13.18
N ILE A 38 -1.33 -0.58 14.50
CA ILE A 38 -1.08 -1.76 15.35
C ILE A 38 -2.43 -2.38 15.70
N ILE A 39 -2.65 -3.61 15.27
CA ILE A 39 -3.84 -4.41 15.63
C ILE A 39 -3.67 -4.92 17.07
N ARG A 40 -4.52 -4.49 17.99
CA ARG A 40 -4.37 -4.78 19.43
C ARG A 40 -5.29 -5.87 19.96
N ASN A 41 -6.32 -6.25 19.20
CA ASN A 41 -7.30 -7.26 19.60
C ASN A 41 -7.90 -7.96 18.37
N ASN A 42 -8.69 -9.01 18.63
CA ASN A 42 -9.33 -9.80 17.59
C ASN A 42 -10.36 -8.99 16.78
N ASP A 43 -11.11 -8.08 17.41
CA ASP A 43 -12.17 -7.34 16.72
C ASP A 43 -11.58 -6.39 15.68
N GLU A 44 -10.50 -5.67 16.04
CA GLU A 44 -9.70 -4.88 15.09
C GLU A 44 -9.16 -5.74 13.94
N TYR A 45 -8.65 -6.94 14.25
CA TYR A 45 -8.17 -7.88 13.23
C TYR A 45 -9.29 -8.26 12.24
N GLN A 46 -10.48 -8.62 12.74
CA GLN A 46 -11.60 -8.99 11.88
C GLN A 46 -12.05 -7.80 11.01
N CYS A 47 -12.14 -6.60 11.58
CA CYS A 47 -12.52 -5.38 10.86
C CYS A 47 -11.54 -5.07 9.73
N ILE A 48 -10.22 -5.04 10.01
CA ILE A 48 -9.21 -4.72 8.99
C ILE A 48 -9.12 -5.81 7.93
N LYS A 49 -9.20 -7.09 8.32
CA LYS A 49 -9.25 -8.20 7.39
C LYS A 49 -10.47 -8.11 6.46
N TYR A 50 -11.63 -7.79 7.01
CA TYR A 50 -12.85 -7.61 6.23
C TYR A 50 -12.72 -6.42 5.27
N TYR A 51 -12.17 -5.30 5.74
CA TYR A 51 -11.88 -4.13 4.90
C TYR A 51 -10.99 -4.51 3.71
N ILE A 52 -9.80 -5.09 3.95
CA ILE A 52 -8.87 -5.48 2.89
C ILE A 52 -9.52 -6.41 1.86
N ARG A 53 -10.32 -7.38 2.32
CA ARG A 53 -10.98 -8.35 1.43
C ARG A 53 -12.04 -7.70 0.54
N ASN A 54 -12.78 -6.73 1.06
CA ASN A 54 -13.90 -6.12 0.35
C ASN A 54 -13.52 -4.83 -0.38
N ASN A 55 -12.36 -4.24 -0.10
CA ASN A 55 -11.90 -2.99 -0.70
C ASN A 55 -11.94 -2.98 -2.24
N PRO A 56 -11.55 -4.05 -2.96
CA PRO A 56 -11.65 -4.06 -4.43
C PRO A 56 -13.08 -3.87 -4.95
N LYS A 57 -14.10 -4.31 -4.20
CA LYS A 57 -15.51 -4.16 -4.58
C LYS A 57 -16.04 -2.76 -4.30
N ASN A 58 -15.49 -2.10 -3.29
CA ASN A 58 -15.92 -0.79 -2.84
C ASN A 58 -15.11 0.34 -3.48
N TRP A 59 -14.22 0.01 -4.42
CA TRP A 59 -13.21 0.93 -4.94
C TRP A 59 -13.84 2.12 -5.66
N GLU A 60 -14.92 1.90 -6.43
CA GLU A 60 -15.65 2.97 -7.13
C GLU A 60 -16.41 3.92 -6.20
N GLU A 61 -16.71 3.47 -4.98
CA GLU A 61 -17.40 4.24 -3.94
C GLU A 61 -16.41 4.91 -2.97
N ASP A 62 -15.11 4.69 -3.14
CA ASP A 62 -14.09 5.25 -2.26
C ASP A 62 -13.99 6.77 -2.43
N THR A 63 -13.84 7.49 -1.32
CA THR A 63 -13.78 8.97 -1.33
C THR A 63 -12.54 9.50 -2.07
N PHE A 64 -11.52 8.68 -2.27
CA PHE A 64 -10.32 8.99 -3.04
C PHE A 64 -10.32 8.38 -4.44
N TYR A 65 -11.45 7.79 -4.88
CA TYR A 65 -11.61 7.33 -6.26
C TYR A 65 -11.72 8.54 -7.21
N SER A 66 -10.87 8.59 -8.23
CA SER A 66 -10.81 9.66 -9.24
C SER A 66 -10.37 9.08 -10.58
#